data_AF-A0A3D3ECZ4-F1
#
_entry.id   AF-A0A3D3ECZ4-F1
#
_cell.length_a   1.000
_cell.length_b   1.000
_cell.length_c   1.000
_cell.angle_alpha   90.00
_cell.angle_beta   90.00
_cell.angle_gamma   90.00
#
_symmetry.space_group_name_H-M   'P 1'
#
loop_
_entity.id
_entity.type
_entity.pdbx_description
1 polymer ?
#
loop_
_entity_poly.entity_id
_entity_poly.type
_entity_poly.pdbx_seq_one_letter_code
_entity_poly.pdbx_strand_id
1 'polypeptide(L)'
;YHWGRFRGMAQDMGLGDLNERVLGNIFFDTCVYHQDGIDMLTKVIPVENILFASEMIGAVRGIDPKSGHYYDDTKRYIDATPNLDDAARKLIFEGNSRRVFSRFPL
;
A
#
# COMPACT_ATOMS: atom_id res chain seq x y z
N TYR A 1 3.52 0.21 11.15
CA TYR A 1 2.68 1.24 10.52
C TYR A 1 1.98 2.05 11.59
N HIS A 2 1.87 3.37 11.43
CA HIS A 2 1.36 4.28 12.47
C HIS A 2 -0.16 4.24 12.67
N TRP A 3 -0.88 3.31 12.02
CA TRP A 3 -2.34 3.21 12.10
C TRP A 3 -2.89 3.14 13.51
N GLY A 4 -2.23 2.40 14.41
CA GLY A 4 -2.62 2.34 15.82
C GLY A 4 -2.60 3.70 16.51
N ARG A 5 -1.61 4.56 16.19
CA ARG A 5 -1.54 5.94 16.71
C ARG A 5 -2.72 6.76 16.21
N PHE A 6 -3.04 6.69 14.92
CA PHE A 6 -4.16 7.44 14.34
C PHE A 6 -5.51 6.97 14.89
N ARG A 7 -5.67 5.66 15.11
CA ARG A 7 -6.87 5.09 15.76
C ARG A 7 -7.02 5.62 17.18
N GLY A 8 -5.93 5.63 17.96
CA GLY A 8 -5.93 6.20 19.31
C GLY A 8 -6.29 7.69 19.33
N MET A 9 -5.70 8.48 18.43
CA MET A 9 -6.05 9.90 18.31
C MET A 9 -7.53 10.11 17.93
N ALA A 10 -8.07 9.33 17.00
CA ALA A 10 -9.49 9.41 16.63
C ALA A 10 -10.40 9.08 17.81
N GLN A 11 -10.02 8.09 18.62
CA GLN A 11 -10.74 7.74 19.85
C GLN A 11 -10.69 8.88 20.88
N ASP A 12 -9.50 9.41 21.19
CA ASP A 12 -9.31 10.50 22.17
C ASP A 12 -10.08 11.76 21.77
N MET A 13 -10.20 12.01 20.47
CA MET A 13 -10.94 13.15 19.91
C MET A 13 -12.45 12.89 19.75
N GLY A 14 -12.95 11.70 20.10
CA GLY A 14 -14.37 11.34 19.95
C GLY A 14 -14.85 11.24 18.49
N LEU A 15 -13.94 10.96 17.55
CA LEU A 15 -14.25 10.89 16.11
C LEU A 15 -14.86 9.55 15.68
N GLY A 16 -14.85 8.52 16.53
CA GLY A 16 -15.37 7.19 16.22
C GLY A 16 -14.35 6.30 15.51
N ASP A 17 -14.81 5.33 14.69
CA ASP A 17 -13.92 4.44 13.96
C ASP A 17 -13.16 5.20 12.86
N LEU A 18 -11.83 5.25 12.97
CA LEU A 18 -10.96 5.85 11.97
C LEU A 18 -11.20 5.25 10.58
N ASN A 19 -11.40 3.93 10.49
CA ASN A 19 -11.55 3.24 9.21
C ASN A 19 -12.75 3.81 8.44
N GLU A 20 -13.90 3.91 9.09
CA GLU A 20 -15.13 4.48 8.52
C GLU A 20 -14.96 5.95 8.11
N ARG A 21 -14.15 6.70 8.85
CA ARG A 21 -13.95 8.14 8.62
C ARG A 21 -13.06 8.43 7.43
N VAL A 22 -11.97 7.69 7.26
CA VAL A 22 -10.89 8.11 6.35
C VAL A 22 -10.68 7.17 5.17
N LEU A 23 -11.00 5.88 5.28
CA LEU A 23 -10.71 4.92 4.21
C LEU A 23 -11.69 5.02 3.03
N GLY A 24 -12.71 5.89 3.10
CA GLY A 24 -13.45 6.31 1.91
C GLY A 24 -12.68 7.30 1.01
N ASN A 25 -11.67 7.99 1.55
CA ASN A 25 -11.05 9.15 0.91
C ASN A 25 -9.51 9.11 0.88
N ILE A 26 -8.87 8.29 1.73
CA ILE A 26 -7.42 8.18 1.84
C ILE A 26 -6.96 6.84 1.25
N PHE A 27 -5.92 6.91 0.43
CA PHE A 27 -5.28 5.77 -0.21
C PHE A 27 -3.78 5.79 0.10
N PHE A 28 -3.17 4.61 0.06
CA PHE A 28 -1.75 4.40 0.34
C PHE A 28 -1.11 3.76 -0.87
N ASP A 29 0.06 4.25 -1.26
CA ASP A 29 0.82 3.62 -2.32
C ASP A 29 1.71 2.48 -1.77
N THR A 30 2.34 1.73 -2.67
CA THR A 30 3.25 0.63 -2.31
C THR A 30 4.73 1.02 -2.39
N CYS A 31 5.08 2.30 -2.23
CA CYS A 31 6.48 2.77 -2.22
C CYS A 31 7.18 2.42 -0.89
N VAL A 32 7.22 1.11 -0.58
CA VAL A 32 7.78 0.54 0.65
C VAL A 32 8.82 -0.52 0.25
N TYR A 33 10.09 -0.20 0.49
CA TYR A 33 11.23 -0.89 -0.13
C TYR A 33 11.73 -2.14 0.61
N HIS A 34 10.82 -2.96 1.13
CA HIS A 34 11.11 -4.27 1.71
C HIS A 34 9.84 -5.08 1.97
N GLN A 35 9.97 -6.42 2.01
CA GLN A 35 8.84 -7.34 2.18
C GLN A 35 8.07 -7.12 3.48
N ASP A 36 8.75 -7.04 4.62
CA ASP A 36 8.09 -6.89 5.93
C ASP A 36 7.20 -5.65 6.00
N GLY A 37 7.60 -4.57 5.33
CA GLY A 37 6.81 -3.33 5.25
C GLY A 37 5.55 -3.50 4.42
N ILE A 38 5.64 -4.16 3.27
CA ILE A 38 4.50 -4.46 2.39
C ILE A 38 3.54 -5.47 3.02
N ASP A 39 4.04 -6.53 3.65
CA ASP A 39 3.22 -7.51 4.36
C ASP A 39 2.43 -6.85 5.48
N MET A 40 3.07 -5.93 6.19
CA MET A 40 2.43 -5.19 7.28
C MET A 40 1.44 -4.12 6.78
N LEU A 41 1.70 -3.48 5.62
CA LEU A 41 0.74 -2.62 4.93
C LEU A 41 -0.53 -3.40 4.56
N THR A 42 -0.38 -4.51 3.84
CA THR A 42 -1.52 -5.31 3.33
C THR A 42 -2.29 -6.05 4.42
N LYS A 43 -1.68 -6.26 5.59
CA LYS A 43 -2.35 -6.81 6.77
C LYS A 43 -3.20 -5.79 7.51
N VAL A 44 -2.81 -4.51 7.52
CA VAL A 44 -3.44 -3.46 8.34
C VAL A 44 -4.42 -2.62 7.55
N ILE A 45 -4.14 -2.38 6.27
CA ILE A 45 -4.96 -1.53 5.39
C ILE A 45 -5.80 -2.42 4.46
N PRO A 46 -7.10 -2.13 4.28
CA PRO A 46 -7.93 -2.82 3.31
C PRO A 46 -7.36 -2.74 1.89
N VAL A 47 -7.50 -3.81 1.12
CA VAL A 47 -6.93 -3.92 -0.22
C VAL A 47 -7.42 -2.81 -1.15
N GLU A 48 -8.66 -2.33 -0.97
CA GLU A 48 -9.28 -1.26 -1.76
C GLU A 48 -8.61 0.10 -1.54
N ASN A 49 -7.82 0.24 -0.47
CA ASN A 49 -7.12 1.46 -0.12
C ASN A 49 -5.65 1.47 -0.55
N ILE A 50 -5.18 0.42 -1.24
CA ILE A 50 -3.78 0.26 -1.63
C ILE A 50 -3.64 0.42 -3.15
N LEU A 51 -2.70 1.27 -3.58
CA LEU A 51 -2.39 1.56 -4.97
C LEU A 51 -0.96 1.13 -5.28
N PHE A 52 -0.75 0.37 -6.35
CA PHE A 52 0.61 0.04 -6.76
C PHE A 52 1.41 1.28 -7.17
N ALA A 53 2.63 1.39 -6.63
CA ALA A 53 3.65 2.35 -7.04
C ALA A 53 5.04 1.86 -6.62
N SER A 54 6.07 2.37 -7.30
CA SER A 54 7.48 2.08 -7.01
C SER A 54 8.35 3.30 -6.78
N GLU A 55 7.95 4.48 -7.28
CA GLU A 55 8.81 5.67 -7.34
C GLU A 55 10.17 5.40 -8.04
N MET A 56 10.17 4.52 -9.06
CA MET A 56 11.41 4.05 -9.70
C MET A 56 12.29 5.19 -10.23
N ILE A 57 13.62 4.99 -10.20
CA ILE A 57 14.61 6.01 -10.60
C ILE A 57 14.55 7.26 -9.69
N GLY A 58 14.02 7.09 -8.47
CA GLY A 58 13.88 8.13 -7.47
C GLY A 58 15.07 8.19 -6.51
N ALA A 59 14.73 8.30 -5.22
CA ALA A 59 15.67 8.50 -4.11
C ALA A 59 16.61 7.31 -3.88
N VAL A 60 16.11 6.08 -4.04
CA VAL A 60 16.88 4.85 -3.80
C VAL A 60 16.99 4.06 -5.10
N ARG A 61 18.19 4.03 -5.68
CA ARG A 61 18.49 3.32 -6.95
C ARG A 61 19.37 2.09 -6.75
N GLY A 62 19.63 1.74 -5.49
CA GLY A 62 20.55 0.67 -5.12
C GLY A 62 19.91 -0.71 -5.25
N ILE A 63 20.77 -1.71 -5.39
CA ILE A 63 20.42 -3.12 -5.28
C ILE A 63 20.59 -3.51 -3.81
N ASP A 64 19.57 -4.13 -3.23
CA ASP A 64 19.64 -4.72 -1.91
C ASP A 64 20.56 -5.95 -1.93
N PRO A 65 21.69 -5.95 -1.20
CA PRO A 65 22.62 -7.07 -1.21
C PRO A 65 22.04 -8.35 -0.61
N LYS A 66 20.94 -8.28 0.16
CA LYS A 66 20.30 -9.46 0.76
C LYS A 66 19.44 -10.21 -0.25
N SER A 67 18.73 -9.50 -1.10
CA SER A 67 17.83 -10.10 -2.09
C SER A 67 18.43 -10.18 -3.49
N GLY A 68 19.39 -9.31 -3.82
CA GLY A 68 19.98 -9.21 -5.16
C GLY A 68 19.14 -8.41 -6.17
N HIS A 69 18.14 -7.66 -5.70
CA HIS A 69 17.25 -6.86 -6.54
C HIS A 69 17.21 -5.40 -6.10
N TYR A 70 16.70 -4.52 -6.96
CA TYR A 70 16.48 -3.13 -6.62
C TYR A 70 15.50 -2.98 -5.46
N TYR A 71 15.79 -2.04 -4.56
CA TYR A 71 14.90 -1.67 -3.45
C TYR A 71 13.53 -1.18 -3.95
N ASP A 72 13.51 -0.44 -5.06
CA ASP A 72 12.31 0.12 -5.67
C ASP A 72 11.59 -0.84 -6.65
N ASP A 73 12.03 -2.10 -6.74
CA ASP A 73 11.29 -3.15 -7.47
C ASP A 73 10.11 -3.68 -6.61
N THR A 74 9.21 -2.77 -6.26
CA THR A 74 8.12 -3.00 -5.29
C THR A 74 7.10 -4.02 -5.74
N LYS A 75 7.01 -4.30 -7.05
CA LYS A 75 6.15 -5.35 -7.61
C LYS A 75 6.48 -6.70 -7.00
N ARG A 76 7.76 -6.99 -6.79
CA ARG A 76 8.22 -8.26 -6.21
C ARG A 76 7.66 -8.49 -4.82
N TYR A 77 7.51 -7.43 -4.02
CA TYR A 77 6.96 -7.56 -2.68
C TYR A 77 5.46 -7.88 -2.71
N ILE A 78 4.69 -7.23 -3.59
CA ILE A 78 3.26 -7.50 -3.76
C ILE A 78 3.01 -8.92 -4.28
N ASP A 79 3.80 -9.37 -5.26
CA ASP A 79 3.71 -10.73 -5.78
C ASP A 79 3.99 -11.77 -4.69
N ALA A 80 4.97 -11.52 -3.82
CA ALA A 80 5.40 -12.43 -2.76
C ALA A 80 4.52 -12.38 -1.49
N THR A 81 3.65 -11.39 -1.33
CA THR A 81 2.79 -11.27 -0.14
C THR A 81 1.76 -12.41 -0.08
N PRO A 82 1.74 -13.21 1.01
CA PRO A 82 0.96 -14.46 1.08
C PRO A 82 -0.54 -14.25 1.35
N ASN A 83 -0.93 -13.13 1.95
CA ASN A 83 -2.33 -12.79 2.26
C ASN A 83 -3.07 -12.06 1.12
N LEU A 84 -2.47 -12.00 -0.06
CA LEU A 84 -3.13 -11.52 -1.27
C LEU A 84 -3.43 -12.70 -2.18
N ASP A 85 -4.66 -12.77 -2.69
CA ASP A 85 -5.01 -13.64 -3.81
C ASP A 85 -4.84 -12.88 -5.14
N ASP A 86 -5.09 -13.56 -6.25
CA ASP A 86 -4.93 -12.97 -7.59
C ASP A 86 -5.93 -11.83 -7.85
N ALA A 87 -7.10 -11.85 -7.22
CA ALA A 87 -8.08 -10.77 -7.34
C ALA A 87 -7.61 -9.51 -6.61
N ALA A 88 -7.11 -9.67 -5.38
CA ALA A 88 -6.55 -8.61 -4.57
C ALA A 88 -5.30 -7.99 -5.24
N ARG A 89 -4.41 -8.82 -5.80
CA ARG A 89 -3.26 -8.33 -6.57
C ARG A 89 -3.70 -7.48 -7.77
N LYS A 90 -4.72 -7.92 -8.53
CA LYS A 90 -5.28 -7.14 -9.64
C LYS A 90 -5.87 -5.79 -9.20
N LEU A 91 -6.52 -5.75 -8.03
CA LEU A 91 -7.01 -4.49 -7.46
C LEU A 91 -5.85 -3.53 -7.16
N ILE A 92 -4.80 -4.01 -6.50
CA ILE A 92 -3.63 -3.20 -6.17
C ILE A 92 -2.91 -2.70 -7.44
N PHE A 93 -2.69 -3.58 -8.42
CA PHE A 93 -1.95 -3.23 -9.63
C PHE A 93 -2.70 -2.28 -10.56
N GLU A 94 -4.03 -2.34 -10.61
CA GLU A 94 -4.79 -1.58 -11.61
C GLU A 94 -6.18 -1.15 -11.13
N GLY A 95 -6.96 -2.08 -10.57
CA GLY A 95 -8.39 -1.86 -10.31
C GLY A 95 -8.67 -0.66 -9.40
N ASN A 96 -7.88 -0.49 -8.34
CA ASN A 96 -8.01 0.65 -7.43
C ASN A 96 -7.58 1.95 -8.10
N SER A 97 -6.48 1.96 -8.87
CA SER A 97 -6.01 3.14 -9.59
C SER A 97 -7.04 3.65 -10.59
N ARG A 98 -7.70 2.75 -11.32
CA ARG A 98 -8.79 3.12 -12.25
C ARG A 98 -9.99 3.75 -11.54
N ARG A 99 -10.31 3.30 -10.32
CA ARG A 99 -11.39 3.87 -9.51
C ARG A 99 -11.02 5.22 -8.92
N VAL A 100 -9.79 5.39 -8.45
CA VAL A 100 -9.33 6.61 -7.76
C VAL A 100 -8.99 7.72 -8.75
N PHE A 101 -8.29 7.40 -9.83
CA PHE A 101 -7.90 8.36 -10.87
C PHE A 101 -8.93 8.35 -12.00
N SER A 102 -10.01 9.13 -11.84
CA SER A 102 -11.15 9.15 -12.78
C SER A 102 -10.82 9.54 -14.23
N ARG A 103 -9.62 10.08 -14.49
CA ARG A 103 -9.10 10.42 -15.82
C ARG A 103 -8.16 9.36 -16.39
N PHE A 104 -7.97 8.24 -15.71
CA PHE A 104 -7.11 7.17 -16.19
C PHE A 104 -7.74 6.54 -17.44
N PRO A 105 -7.05 6.53 -18.60
CA PRO A 105 -7.62 6.05 -19.84
C PRO A 105 -7.97 4.56 -19.75
N LEU A 106 -9.05 4.18 -20.43
CA LEU A 106 -9.52 2.79 -20.53
C LEU A 106 -8.51 1.93 -21.29
#